data_AF-A0A7W0CHC6-F1
#
_entry.id   AF-A0A7W0CHC6-F1
#
_cell.length_a   1.000
_cell.length_b   1.000
_cell.length_c   1.000
_cell.angle_alpha   90.00
_cell.angle_beta   90.00
_cell.angle_gamma   90.00
#
_symmetry.space_group_name_H-M   'P 1'
#
loop_
_entity.id
_entity.type
_entity.pdbx_description
1 polymer ?
#
loop_
_entity_poly.entity_id
_entity_poly.type
_entity_poly.pdbx_seq_one_letter_code
_entity_poly.pdbx_strand_id
1 'polypeptide(L)'
;MPSLAISTTGLILLTVLVTLAIIALILLAVRFVHHPRNSLTVSEHLMDQARELKAHGRMDDAVFLVRGEAGMSHRAAVRFVRRL
;
A
#
# COMPACT_ATOMS: atom_id res chain seq x y z
N MET A 1 39.89 -11.25 31.59
CA MET A 1 39.22 -11.36 30.27
C MET A 1 38.26 -12.55 30.37
N PRO A 2 36.96 -12.35 30.63
CA PRO A 2 36.03 -13.48 30.71
C PRO A 2 35.92 -14.12 29.33
N SER A 3 36.48 -15.31 29.16
CA SER A 3 36.24 -16.14 27.99
C SER A 3 34.77 -16.55 28.05
N LEU A 4 33.92 -15.97 27.19
CA LEU A 4 32.58 -16.49 26.99
C LEU A 4 32.76 -17.94 26.53
N ALA A 5 32.50 -18.89 27.42
CA ALA A 5 32.37 -20.29 27.06
C ALA A 5 31.10 -20.39 26.19
N ILE A 6 31.26 -20.13 24.90
CA ILE A 6 30.17 -20.16 23.93
C ILE A 6 29.81 -21.63 23.75
N SER A 7 28.80 -22.08 24.49
CA SER A 7 28.22 -23.40 24.33
C SER A 7 27.72 -23.53 22.89
N THR A 8 28.04 -24.64 22.21
CA THR A 8 27.55 -24.92 20.85
C THR A 8 26.03 -24.73 20.75
N THR A 9 25.30 -25.14 21.79
CA THR A 9 23.87 -24.91 21.96
C THR A 9 23.49 -23.42 21.96
N GLY A 10 24.26 -22.57 22.64
CA GLY A 10 24.04 -21.12 22.69
C GLY A 10 24.27 -20.46 21.33
N LEU A 11 25.28 -20.93 20.59
CA LEU A 11 25.54 -20.44 19.24
C LEU A 11 24.42 -20.83 18.26
N ILE A 12 23.91 -22.06 18.34
CA ILE A 12 22.77 -22.52 17.54
C ILE A 12 21.51 -21.71 17.88
N LEU A 13 21.25 -21.46 19.16
CA LEU A 13 20.05 -20.72 19.57
C LEU A 13 20.10 -19.26 19.09
N LEU A 14 21.28 -18.64 19.17
CA LEU A 14 21.51 -17.28 18.67
C LEU A 14 21.32 -17.21 17.16
N THR A 15 21.90 -18.13 16.39
CA THR A 15 21.76 -18.12 14.92
C THR A 15 20.32 -18.33 14.49
N VAL A 16 19.60 -19.27 15.10
CA VAL A 16 18.18 -19.49 14.82
C VAL A 16 17.35 -18.24 15.13
N LEU A 17 17.59 -17.62 16.29
CA LEU A 17 16.85 -16.42 16.71
C LEU A 17 17.12 -15.22 15.79
N VAL A 18 18.37 -14.99 15.41
CA VAL A 18 18.75 -13.93 14.47
C VAL A 18 18.13 -14.20 13.09
N THR A 19 18.16 -15.45 12.62
CA THR A 19 17.57 -15.83 11.33
C THR A 19 16.06 -15.58 11.32
N LEU A 20 15.36 -15.98 12.37
CA LEU A 20 13.92 -15.73 12.53
C LEU A 20 13.61 -14.23 12.60
N ALA A 21 14.42 -13.45 13.32
CA ALA A 21 14.26 -12.00 13.41
C ALA A 21 14.43 -11.33 12.03
N ILE A 22 15.42 -11.76 11.23
CA ILE A 22 15.63 -11.26 9.87
C ILE A 22 14.42 -11.60 8.98
N ILE A 23 13.94 -12.85 9.02
CA ILE A 23 12.75 -13.26 8.25
C ILE A 23 11.53 -12.45 8.66
N ALA A 24 11.30 -12.28 9.97
CA ALA A 24 10.19 -11.49 10.48
C ALA A 24 10.29 -10.02 10.03
N LEU A 25 11.48 -9.44 10.03
CA LEU A 25 11.72 -8.07 9.59
C LEU A 25 11.48 -7.90 8.08
N ILE A 26 11.91 -8.86 7.26
CA ILE A 26 11.60 -8.89 5.82
C ILE A 26 10.09 -9.00 5.61
N LEU A 27 9.42 -9.93 6.28
CA LEU A 27 7.96 -10.08 6.16
C LEU A 27 7.22 -8.83 6.64
N LEU A 28 7.69 -8.18 7.70
CA LEU A 28 7.14 -6.92 8.18
C LEU A 28 7.32 -5.81 7.14
N ALA A 29 8.52 -5.64 6.59
CA ALA A 29 8.81 -4.67 5.54
C ALA A 29 7.96 -4.93 4.29
N VAL A 30 7.88 -6.18 3.84
CA VAL A 30 7.03 -6.59 2.72
C VAL A 30 5.57 -6.29 3.05
N ARG A 31 5.09 -6.58 4.27
CA ARG A 31 3.71 -6.27 4.68
C ARG A 31 3.44 -4.77 4.73
N PHE A 32 4.40 -3.95 5.12
CA PHE A 32 4.29 -2.49 5.09
C PHE A 32 4.25 -1.94 3.66
N VAL A 33 4.99 -2.54 2.72
CA VAL A 33 4.98 -2.17 1.30
C VAL A 33 3.73 -2.71 0.58
N HIS A 34 3.30 -3.93 0.90
CA HIS A 34 2.07 -4.58 0.43
C HIS A 34 0.83 -4.19 1.22
N HIS A 35 0.94 -3.26 2.18
CA HIS A 35 -0.18 -2.44 2.56
C HIS A 35 -0.13 -1.20 1.65
N PRO A 36 -0.61 -1.28 0.38
CA PRO A 36 -1.08 -0.06 -0.22
C PRO A 36 -2.12 0.43 0.78
N ARG A 37 -1.94 1.67 1.20
CA ARG A 37 -2.93 2.43 1.93
C ARG A 37 -4.29 2.00 1.40
N ASN A 38 -4.99 1.21 2.20
CA ASN A 38 -6.39 0.92 2.01
C ASN A 38 -7.13 2.21 2.34
N SER A 39 -6.82 3.30 1.64
CA SER A 39 -7.66 4.48 1.60
C SER A 39 -8.80 4.10 0.67
N LEU A 40 -9.79 3.47 1.27
CA LEU A 40 -11.17 3.43 0.82
C LEU A 40 -11.79 4.83 0.65
N THR A 41 -10.99 5.88 0.84
CA THR A 41 -11.23 7.24 0.44
C THR A 41 -10.37 7.47 -0.80
N VAL A 42 -10.99 7.37 -1.98
CA VAL A 42 -10.59 8.23 -3.11
C VAL A 42 -10.31 9.60 -2.49
N SER A 43 -9.07 10.10 -2.61
CA SER A 43 -8.66 11.32 -1.91
C SER A 43 -9.71 12.40 -2.17
N GLU A 44 -10.15 13.07 -1.11
CA GLU A 44 -11.22 14.09 -1.18
C GLU A 44 -10.95 15.10 -2.31
N HIS A 45 -9.67 15.40 -2.53
CA HIS A 45 -9.15 16.21 -3.61
C HIS A 45 -9.40 15.65 -5.03
N LEU A 46 -9.38 14.33 -5.24
CA LEU A 46 -9.78 13.70 -6.50
C LEU A 46 -11.29 13.73 -6.70
N MET A 47 -12.08 13.63 -5.62
CA MET A 47 -13.54 13.77 -5.71
C MET A 47 -13.93 15.20 -6.06
N ASP A 48 -13.26 16.19 -5.46
CA ASP A 48 -13.49 17.61 -5.77
C ASP A 48 -13.07 17.94 -7.20
N GLN A 49 -11.91 17.46 -7.66
CA GLN A 49 -11.49 17.62 -9.05
C GLN A 49 -12.44 16.90 -10.03
N ALA A 50 -12.83 15.65 -9.75
CA ALA A 50 -13.77 14.94 -10.60
C ALA A 50 -15.15 15.63 -10.65
N ARG A 51 -15.58 16.26 -9.55
CA ARG A 51 -16.81 17.06 -9.49
C ARG A 51 -16.69 18.37 -10.27
N GLU A 52 -15.55 19.05 -10.19
CA GLU A 52 -15.28 20.28 -10.94
C GLU A 52 -15.21 19.99 -12.45
N LEU A 53 -14.49 18.94 -12.86
CA LEU A 53 -14.46 18.48 -14.25
C LEU A 53 -15.83 18.03 -14.76
N LYS A 54 -16.66 17.41 -13.91
CA LYS A 54 -18.06 17.10 -14.21
C LYS A 54 -18.90 18.36 -14.42
N ALA A 55 -18.73 19.39 -13.59
CA ALA A 55 -19.44 20.66 -13.71
C ALA A 55 -19.08 21.43 -15.01
N HIS A 56 -17.85 21.25 -15.50
CA HIS A 56 -17.40 21.79 -16.79
C HIS A 56 -17.81 20.95 -18.01
N GLY A 57 -18.58 19.87 -17.83
CA GLY A 57 -19.04 19.00 -18.92
C GLY A 57 -17.95 18.11 -19.52
N ARG A 58 -16.75 18.07 -18.94
CA ARG A 58 -15.62 17.25 -19.40
C ARG A 58 -15.59 15.90 -18.70
N MET A 59 -16.60 15.09 -18.99
CA MET A 59 -16.81 13.77 -18.37
C MET A 59 -15.67 12.79 -18.66
N ASP A 60 -15.10 12.84 -19.86
CA ASP A 60 -14.04 11.92 -20.29
C ASP A 60 -12.72 12.17 -19.53
N ASP A 61 -12.39 13.44 -19.27
CA ASP A 61 -11.21 13.84 -18.49
C ASP A 61 -11.36 13.40 -17.01
N ALA A 62 -12.55 13.54 -16.43
CA ALA A 62 -12.83 13.08 -15.06
C ALA A 62 -12.69 11.55 -14.94
N VAL A 63 -13.13 10.81 -15.96
CA VAL A 63 -12.97 9.35 -16.01
C VAL A 63 -11.51 8.94 -16.15
N PHE A 64 -10.73 9.67 -16.96
CA PHE A 64 -9.29 9.41 -17.12
C PHE A 64 -8.52 9.68 -15.82
N LEU A 65 -8.81 10.80 -15.14
CA LEU A 65 -8.22 11.17 -13.85
C LEU A 65 -8.50 10.09 -12.78
N VAL A 66 -9.77 9.68 -12.61
CA VAL A 66 -10.15 8.66 -11.62
C VAL A 66 -9.55 7.29 -11.97
N ARG A 67 -9.45 6.94 -13.26
CA ARG A 67 -8.80 5.69 -13.69
C ARG A 67 -7.30 5.68 -13.41
N GLY A 68 -6.61 6.78 -13.69
CA GLY A 68 -5.16 6.92 -13.49
C GLY A 68 -4.77 6.89 -12.02
N GLU A 69 -5.52 7.60 -11.19
CA GLU A 69 -5.18 7.82 -9.78
C GLU A 69 -5.79 6.78 -8.84
N ALA A 70 -7.03 6.32 -9.09
CA ALA A 70 -7.69 5.32 -8.25
C ALA A 70 -7.46 3.87 -8.72
N GLY A 71 -6.73 3.66 -9.83
CA GLY A 71 -6.48 2.33 -10.41
C GLY A 71 -7.75 1.60 -10.86
N MET A 72 -8.87 2.31 -10.99
CA MET A 72 -10.18 1.73 -11.29
C MET A 72 -10.29 1.33 -12.77
N SER A 73 -11.00 0.23 -13.05
CA SER A 73 -11.33 -0.12 -14.43
C SER A 73 -12.21 0.96 -15.07
N HIS A 74 -12.12 1.13 -16.38
CA HIS A 74 -12.86 2.18 -17.10
C HIS A 74 -14.37 2.15 -16.81
N ARG A 75 -14.98 0.95 -16.72
CA ARG A 75 -16.39 0.79 -16.34
C ARG A 75 -16.70 1.21 -14.90
N ALA A 76 -15.77 0.99 -13.97
CA ALA A 76 -15.92 1.40 -12.58
C ALA A 76 -15.81 2.93 -12.44
N ALA A 77 -14.83 3.54 -13.12
CA ALA A 77 -14.64 4.99 -13.15
C ALA A 77 -15.85 5.73 -13.74
N VAL A 78 -16.40 5.27 -14.87
CA VAL A 78 -17.63 5.84 -15.46
C VAL A 78 -18.82 5.77 -14.51
N ARG A 79 -18.97 4.64 -13.80
CA ARG A 79 -20.07 4.46 -12.84
C ARG A 79 -19.90 5.36 -11.61
N PHE A 80 -18.67 5.58 -11.18
CA PHE A 80 -18.34 6.48 -10.08
C PHE A 80 -18.65 7.93 -10.43
N VAL A 81 -18.16 8.44 -11.57
CA VAL A 81 -18.42 9.81 -12.04
C VAL A 81 -19.93 10.05 -12.29
N ARG A 82 -20.66 9.04 -12.77
CA ARG A 82 -22.11 9.13 -12.96
C ARG A 82 -22.89 9.21 -11.64
N ARG A 83 -22.40 8.58 -10.57
CA ARG A 83 -23.01 8.63 -9.23
C ARG A 83 -22.66 9.88 -8.41
N LEU A 84 -21.62 10.61 -8.80
CA LEU A 84 -21.16 11.85 -8.15
C LEU A 84 -22.13 13.02 -8.36
#